data_AF-A0A6C0U4C0-F1
#
_entry.id   AF-A0A6C0U4C0-F1
#
_cell.length_a   1.000
_cell.length_b   1.000
_cell.length_c   1.000
_cell.angle_alpha   90.00
_cell.angle_beta   90.00
_cell.angle_gamma   90.00
#
_symmetry.space_group_name_H-M   'P 1'
#
loop_
_entity.id
_entity.type
_entity.pdbx_description
1 polymer ?
#
loop_
_entity_poly.entity_id
_entity_poly.type
_entity_poly.pdbx_seq_one_letter_code
_entity_poly.pdbx_strand_id
1 'polypeptide(L)'
;MSFPDIREIEAQAADWVVRLDSDTSTAETRAAFAEWRKRSALHGEAYDRLRGLWDTLDADGELAGRATGDVAADLARAGPWTRPPGRTRWWAVAASVALLGVTVAILFHQQGP
;
A
#
# COMPACT_ATOMS: atom_id res chain seq x y z
N MET A 1 18.69 -27.71 -18.84
CA MET A 1 18.37 -26.27 -18.78
C MET A 1 17.10 -26.12 -17.97
N SER A 2 17.15 -25.45 -16.82
CA SER A 2 15.94 -25.12 -16.05
C SER A 2 15.37 -23.85 -16.66
N PHE A 3 14.13 -23.90 -17.12
CA PHE A 3 13.44 -22.69 -17.55
C PHE A 3 13.14 -21.82 -16.32
N PRO A 4 13.28 -20.49 -16.40
CA PRO A 4 12.90 -19.61 -15.30
C PRO A 4 11.41 -19.76 -15.00
N ASP A 5 11.04 -19.90 -13.72
CA ASP A 5 9.65 -19.86 -13.31
C ASP A 5 9.14 -18.42 -13.38
N ILE A 6 8.33 -18.14 -14.40
CA ILE A 6 7.77 -16.81 -14.63
C ILE A 6 6.97 -16.32 -13.43
N ARG A 7 6.27 -17.21 -12.72
CA ARG A 7 5.48 -16.81 -11.54
C ARG A 7 6.38 -16.37 -10.38
N GLU A 8 7.53 -17.02 -10.25
CA GLU A 8 8.52 -16.62 -9.26
C GLU A 8 9.13 -15.25 -9.60
N ILE A 9 9.44 -15.01 -10.88
CA ILE A 9 9.94 -13.70 -11.35
C ILE A 9 8.91 -12.60 -11.10
N GLU A 10 7.63 -12.85 -11.39
CA GLU A 10 6.54 -11.90 -11.15
C GLU A 10 6.36 -11.61 -9.65
N ALA A 11 6.45 -12.64 -8.79
CA ALA A 11 6.39 -12.45 -7.34
C ALA A 11 7.56 -11.59 -6.84
N GLN A 12 8.78 -11.85 -7.30
CA GLN A 12 9.95 -11.04 -6.97
C GLN A 12 9.81 -9.60 -7.48
N ALA A 13 9.26 -9.41 -8.68
CA ALA A 13 9.02 -8.10 -9.25
C ALA A 13 8.02 -7.28 -8.43
N ALA A 14 6.93 -7.89 -7.97
CA ALA A 14 5.97 -7.24 -7.07
C ALA A 14 6.64 -6.81 -5.76
N ASP A 15 7.48 -7.67 -5.18
CA ASP A 15 8.23 -7.37 -3.96
C ASP A 15 9.17 -6.16 -4.15
N TRP A 16 9.83 -6.08 -5.31
CA TRP A 16 10.66 -4.92 -5.65
C TRP A 16 9.88 -3.64 -5.87
N VAL A 17 8.68 -3.70 -6.46
CA VAL A 17 7.81 -2.52 -6.60
C VAL A 17 7.52 -1.92 -5.23
N VAL A 18 7.07 -2.74 -4.27
CA VAL A 18 6.76 -2.27 -2.90
C VAL A 18 8.00 -1.75 -2.18
N ARG A 19 9.13 -2.47 -2.26
CA ARG A 19 10.36 -2.06 -1.57
C ARG A 19 10.91 -0.72 -2.09
N LEU A 20 10.83 -0.47 -3.39
CA LEU A 20 11.33 0.77 -3.99
C LEU A 20 10.37 1.94 -3.85
N ASP A 21 9.08 1.67 -3.70
CA ASP A 21 8.06 2.69 -3.43
C ASP A 21 8.15 3.26 -2.01
N SER A 22 8.75 2.50 -1.08
CA SER A 22 8.94 2.99 0.29
C SER A 22 9.86 4.22 0.39
N ASP A 23 9.47 5.19 1.21
CA ASP A 23 10.23 6.42 1.51
C ASP A 23 11.63 6.18 2.09
N THR A 24 11.94 4.95 2.50
CA THR A 24 13.20 4.56 3.14
C THR A 24 14.15 3.81 2.20
N SER A 25 13.91 3.80 0.89
CA SER A 25 14.76 3.07 -0.06
C SER A 25 16.22 3.55 -0.02
N THR A 26 17.12 2.65 0.40
CA THR A 26 18.55 2.93 0.55
C THR A 26 19.32 2.76 -0.77
N ALA A 27 20.55 3.28 -0.84
CA ALA A 27 21.46 3.03 -1.97
C ALA A 27 21.75 1.53 -2.16
N GLU A 28 21.85 0.78 -1.06
CA GLU A 28 22.03 -0.67 -1.06
C GLU A 28 20.83 -1.39 -1.68
N THR A 29 19.61 -0.96 -1.33
CA THR A 29 18.37 -1.50 -1.92
C THR A 29 18.34 -1.30 -3.44
N ARG A 30 18.74 -0.11 -3.91
CA ARG A 30 18.82 0.19 -5.35
C ARG A 30 19.90 -0.62 -6.07
N ALA A 31 21.04 -0.86 -5.43
CA ALA A 31 22.10 -1.71 -5.99
C ALA A 31 21.64 -3.17 -6.10
N ALA A 32 21.02 -3.70 -5.05
CA ALA A 32 20.46 -5.06 -5.06
C ALA A 32 19.37 -5.24 -6.13
N PHE A 33 18.52 -4.23 -6.31
CA PHE A 33 17.53 -4.21 -7.40
C PHE A 33 18.20 -4.23 -8.79
N ALA A 34 19.23 -3.40 -9.00
CA ALA A 34 19.94 -3.35 -10.28
C ALA A 34 20.56 -4.71 -10.63
N GLU A 35 21.13 -5.41 -9.65
CA GLU A 35 21.68 -6.75 -9.85
C GLU A 35 20.59 -7.79 -10.12
N TRP A 36 19.46 -7.72 -9.41
CA TRP A 36 18.30 -8.58 -9.69
C TRP A 36 17.76 -8.36 -11.12
N ARG A 37 17.58 -7.11 -11.54
CA ARG A 37 17.03 -6.76 -12.86
C ARG A 37 17.91 -7.23 -14.01
N LYS A 38 19.24 -7.30 -13.82
CA LYS A 38 20.20 -7.77 -14.83
C LYS A 38 20.22 -9.30 -14.99
N ARG A 39 19.60 -10.07 -14.10
CA ARG A 39 19.65 -11.55 -14.14
C ARG A 39 19.09 -12.14 -15.43
N SER A 40 18.04 -11.52 -15.98
CA SER A 40 17.55 -11.81 -17.33
C SER A 40 16.60 -10.70 -17.81
N ALA A 41 16.35 -10.64 -19.12
CA ALA A 41 15.38 -9.70 -19.71
C ALA A 41 13.98 -9.85 -19.08
N LEU A 42 13.58 -11.08 -18.74
CA LEU A 42 12.28 -11.39 -18.13
C LEU A 42 12.08 -10.70 -16.76
N HIS A 43 13.15 -10.48 -15.99
CA HIS A 43 13.04 -9.76 -14.71
C HIS A 43 12.72 -8.28 -14.93
N GLY A 44 13.41 -7.66 -15.90
CA GLY A 44 13.13 -6.28 -16.29
C GLY A 44 11.71 -6.09 -16.80
N GLU A 45 11.27 -6.97 -17.71
CA GLU A 45 9.91 -6.93 -18.27
C GLU A 45 8.82 -7.13 -17.22
N ALA A 46 9.02 -8.05 -16.27
CA ALA A 46 8.06 -8.27 -15.18
C ALA A 46 7.97 -7.04 -14.26
N TYR A 47 9.10 -6.44 -13.90
CA TYR A 47 9.12 -5.22 -13.10
C TYR A 47 8.43 -4.05 -13.80
N ASP A 48 8.77 -3.79 -15.05
CA ASP A 48 8.22 -2.64 -15.79
C ASP A 48 6.70 -2.74 -15.91
N ARG A 49 6.19 -3.95 -16.16
CA ARG A 49 4.75 -4.21 -16.21
C ARG A 49 4.05 -3.94 -14.88
N LEU A 50 4.61 -4.46 -13.77
CA LEU A 50 4.00 -4.31 -12.45
C LEU A 50 4.15 -2.89 -11.90
N ARG A 51 5.27 -2.20 -12.16
CA ARG A 51 5.44 -0.80 -11.79
C ARG A 51 4.45 0.08 -12.54
N GLY A 52 4.22 -0.14 -13.83
CA GLY A 52 3.23 0.63 -14.59
C GLY A 52 1.80 0.43 -14.06
N LEU A 53 1.45 -0.78 -13.62
CA LEU A 53 0.16 -1.02 -12.94
C LEU A 53 0.08 -0.24 -11.62
N TRP A 54 1.15 -0.27 -10.82
CA TRP A 54 1.22 0.45 -9.56
C TRP A 54 1.11 1.98 -9.75
N ASP A 55 1.85 2.54 -10.71
CA ASP A 55 1.80 3.96 -11.07
C ASP A 55 0.37 4.41 -11.46
N THR A 56 -0.39 3.54 -12.12
CA THR A 56 -1.78 3.82 -12.48
C THR A 56 -2.67 3.94 -11.22
N LEU A 57 -2.46 3.07 -10.23
CA LEU A 57 -3.19 3.10 -8.96
C LEU A 57 -2.84 4.35 -8.14
N ASP A 58 -1.57 4.77 -8.13
CA ASP A 58 -1.14 5.98 -7.45
C ASP A 58 -1.75 7.24 -8.08
N ALA A 59 -1.78 7.29 -9.42
CA ALA A 59 -2.40 8.39 -10.16
C ALA A 59 -3.90 8.52 -9.89
N ASP A 60 -4.62 7.40 -9.82
CA ASP A 60 -6.05 7.38 -9.48
C ASP A 60 -6.32 7.85 -8.05
N GLY A 61 -5.45 7.48 -7.10
CA GLY A 61 -5.51 7.95 -5.72
C GLY A 61 -5.33 9.47 -5.59
N GLU A 62 -4.43 10.05 -6.38
CA GLU A 62 -4.19 11.49 -6.40
C GLU A 62 -5.40 12.27 -6.94
N LEU A 63 -6.04 11.75 -7.99
CA LEU A 63 -7.27 12.32 -8.55
C LEU A 63 -8.44 12.23 -7.56
N ALA A 64 -8.61 11.08 -6.90
CA ALA A 64 -9.64 10.89 -5.88
C ALA A 64 -9.42 11.81 -4.65
N GLY A 65 -8.16 11.98 -4.23
CA GLY A 65 -7.78 12.87 -3.14
C GLY A 65 -8.13 14.34 -3.43
N ARG A 66 -7.88 14.81 -4.66
CA ARG A 66 -8.28 16.17 -5.08
C ARG A 66 -9.79 16.35 -5.09
N ALA A 67 -10.52 15.42 -5.69
CA ALA A 67 -11.98 15.50 -5.76
C ALA A 67 -12.61 15.54 -4.35
N THR A 68 -12.11 14.73 -3.42
CA THR A 68 -12.58 14.74 -2.03
C THR A 68 -12.20 16.02 -1.28
N GLY A 69 -11.00 16.57 -1.51
CA GLY A 69 -10.57 17.86 -0.96
C GLY A 69 -11.43 19.03 -1.44
N ASP A 70 -11.75 19.08 -2.74
CA ASP A 70 -12.61 20.11 -3.32
C ASP A 70 -14.02 20.06 -2.72
N VAL A 71 -14.60 18.86 -2.61
CA VAL A 71 -15.90 18.67 -1.95
C VAL A 71 -15.85 19.10 -0.49
N ALA A 72 -14.81 18.74 0.26
CA ALA A 72 -14.67 19.15 1.65
C ALA A 72 -14.52 20.68 1.80
N ALA A 73 -13.79 21.33 0.90
CA ALA A 73 -13.63 22.78 0.86
C ALA A 73 -14.94 23.50 0.48
N ASP A 74 -15.70 22.95 -0.45
CA ASP A 74 -17.04 23.45 -0.80
C ASP A 74 -18.01 23.31 0.38
N LEU A 75 -18.02 22.17 1.08
CA LEU A 75 -18.82 21.96 2.28
C LEU A 75 -18.42 22.90 3.43
N ALA A 76 -17.13 23.17 3.59
CA ALA A 76 -16.65 24.13 4.58
C ALA A 76 -17.07 25.57 4.23
N ARG A 77 -17.02 25.96 2.95
CA ARG A 77 -17.48 27.27 2.46
C ARG A 77 -18.99 27.43 2.52
N ALA A 78 -19.76 26.37 2.33
CA ALA A 78 -21.22 26.38 2.42
C ALA A 78 -21.74 26.72 3.83
N GLY A 79 -20.86 26.72 4.84
CA GLY A 79 -21.22 26.97 6.23
C GLY A 79 -21.98 25.80 6.85
N PRO A 80 -22.11 25.74 8.18
CA PRO A 80 -22.84 24.66 8.82
C PRO A 80 -24.31 24.74 8.41
N TRP A 81 -24.81 23.69 7.75
CA TRP A 81 -26.24 23.47 7.63
C TRP A 81 -26.77 23.33 9.05
N THR A 82 -27.41 24.37 9.57
CA THR A 82 -27.98 24.37 10.91
C THR A 82 -29.13 23.37 10.93
N ARG A 83 -28.81 22.12 11.30
CA ARG A 83 -29.84 21.16 11.68
C ARG A 83 -30.59 21.75 12.88
N PRO A 84 -31.93 21.84 12.84
CA PRO A 84 -32.69 22.30 13.99
C PRO A 84 -32.34 21.44 15.20
N PRO A 85 -32.23 22.02 16.42
CA PRO A 85 -31.71 21.32 17.58
C PRO A 85 -32.70 20.24 18.06
N GLY A 86 -32.48 19.00 17.62
CA GLY A 86 -33.19 17.80 18.07
C GLY A 86 -32.32 16.98 19.02
N ARG A 87 -32.74 16.93 20.28
CA ARG A 87 -32.11 16.23 21.41
C ARG A 87 -31.88 14.74 21.08
N THR A 88 -30.64 14.25 21.20
CA THR A 88 -30.18 13.29 22.23
C THR A 88 -28.90 12.58 21.76
N ARG A 89 -27.83 12.82 22.52
CA ARG A 89 -26.53 12.14 22.48
C ARG A 89 -26.59 10.86 23.35
N TRP A 90 -25.51 10.07 23.27
CA TRP A 90 -25.17 8.86 24.06
C TRP A 90 -25.79 7.65 23.35
N TRP A 91 -25.08 6.81 22.59
CA TRP A 91 -23.94 5.97 22.96
C TRP A 91 -23.22 5.53 21.68
N ALA A 92 -21.95 5.89 21.47
CA ALA A 92 -21.07 5.18 20.54
C ALA A 92 -19.62 5.66 20.65
N VAL A 93 -18.94 5.22 21.70
CA VAL A 93 -17.48 5.20 21.80
C VAL A 93 -17.19 3.87 22.52
N ALA A 94 -16.37 2.94 22.08
CA ALA A 94 -15.51 2.77 20.91
C ALA A 94 -15.13 1.27 20.86
N ALA A 95 -14.73 0.74 19.71
CA ALA A 95 -14.04 -0.55 19.64
C ALA A 95 -13.05 -0.57 18.48
N SER A 96 -11.76 -0.27 18.74
CA SER A 96 -10.66 -0.44 17.77
C SER A 96 -9.30 -0.54 18.47
N VAL A 97 -8.99 -1.69 19.11
CA VAL A 97 -7.60 -2.08 19.48
C VAL A 97 -7.34 -3.59 19.27
N ALA A 98 -8.22 -4.36 18.61
CA ALA A 98 -8.10 -5.83 18.60
C ALA A 98 -7.14 -6.45 17.56
N LEU A 99 -6.45 -5.70 16.70
CA LEU A 99 -5.72 -6.30 15.57
C LEU A 99 -4.20 -6.44 15.72
N LEU A 100 -3.60 -5.99 16.83
CA LEU A 100 -2.15 -6.17 17.06
C LEU A 100 -1.76 -7.43 17.86
N GLY A 101 -2.74 -8.18 18.39
CA GLY A 101 -2.48 -9.38 19.20
C GLY A 101 -2.20 -10.66 18.39
N VAL A 102 -2.66 -10.73 17.13
CA VAL A 102 -2.65 -11.99 16.36
C VAL A 102 -1.26 -12.30 15.77
N THR A 103 -0.42 -11.29 15.49
CA THR A 103 0.91 -11.53 14.91
C THR A 103 1.93 -12.06 15.92
N VAL A 104 1.84 -11.67 17.19
CA VAL A 104 2.80 -12.10 18.22
C VAL A 104 2.57 -13.56 18.64
N ALA A 105 1.32 -14.02 18.70
CA ALA A 105 1.01 -15.40 19.09
C ALA A 105 1.46 -16.44 18.06
N ILE A 106 1.43 -16.11 16.75
CA ILE A 106 1.85 -17.03 15.68
C ILE A 106 3.37 -17.19 15.67
N LEU A 107 4.12 -16.12 15.97
CA LEU A 107 5.58 -16.17 16.08
C LEU A 107 6.05 -16.96 17.32
N PHE A 108 5.33 -16.88 18.44
CA PHE A 108 5.66 -17.67 19.63
C PHE A 108 5.28 -19.16 19.51
N HIS A 109 4.27 -19.52 18.71
CA HIS A 109 3.89 -20.92 18.54
C HIS A 109 4.87 -21.73 17.68
N GLN A 110 5.63 -21.08 16.78
CA GLN A 110 6.58 -21.75 15.88
C GLN A 110 7.99 -21.95 16.47
N GLN A 111 8.23 -21.53 17.72
CA GLN A 111 9.56 -21.54 18.38
C GLN A 111 9.55 -22.30 19.72
N GLY A 112 8.67 -23.30 19.88
CA GLY A 112 8.69 -24.24 21.01
C GLY A 112 9.37 -25.57 20.61
N PRO A 113 10.16 -26.18 21.51
CA PRO A 113 11.31 -27.05 21.22
C PRO A 113 11.00 -28.41 20.57
#